data_AF-A0AAV8YJG7-F1
#
_entry.id   AF-A0AAV8YJG7-F1
#
_cell.length_a   1.000
_cell.length_b   1.000
_cell.length_c   1.000
_cell.angle_alpha   90.00
_cell.angle_beta   90.00
_cell.angle_gamma   90.00
#
_symmetry.space_group_name_H-M   'P 1'
#
loop_
_entity.id
_entity.type
_entity.pdbx_description
1 polymer ?
#
loop_
_entity_poly.entity_id
_entity_poly.type
_entity_poly.pdbx_seq_one_letter_code
_entity_poly.pdbx_strand_id
1 'polypeptide(L)'
;MDSKGTSVLVNKKCTTDKECQRNKVGCVEIDSQTMCVSCCDQNYCNVNVPTNSSTAVFDDKISKMRMLAKNLFREREKALTTTIKDSNSANNFFERNVFVVYFLFSLLLMAGI
;
A
#
# COMPACT_ATOMS: atom_id res chain seq x y z
N MET A 1 30.32 17.67 -4.00
CA MET A 1 31.33 17.48 -5.06
C MET A 1 31.96 18.83 -5.33
N ASP A 2 33.24 18.87 -5.67
CA ASP A 2 33.88 20.09 -6.15
C ASP A 2 33.41 20.43 -7.58
N SER A 3 33.89 21.55 -8.11
CA SER A 3 33.59 22.00 -9.48
C SER A 3 34.10 21.05 -10.58
N LYS A 4 34.89 20.03 -10.23
CA LYS A 4 35.39 18.98 -11.13
C LYS A 4 34.61 17.67 -11.00
N GLY A 5 33.59 17.62 -10.13
CA GLY A 5 32.77 16.42 -9.89
C GLY A 5 33.40 15.42 -8.91
N THR A 6 34.50 15.77 -8.24
CA THR A 6 35.15 14.91 -7.25
C THR A 6 34.42 14.99 -5.91
N SER A 7 34.23 13.85 -5.25
CA SER A 7 33.62 13.80 -3.93
C SER A 7 34.57 14.38 -2.87
N VAL A 8 34.19 15.51 -2.28
CA VAL A 8 34.95 16.20 -1.23
C VAL A 8 34.71 15.56 0.14
N LEU A 9 33.45 15.20 0.45
CA LEU A 9 33.05 14.59 1.71
C LEU A 9 31.88 13.65 1.49
N VAL A 10 31.91 12.47 2.13
CA VAL A 10 30.82 11.49 2.12
C VAL A 10 30.49 11.12 3.56
N ASN A 11 29.25 11.34 3.97
CA ASN A 11 28.73 10.91 5.27
C ASN A 11 27.52 9.99 5.05
N LYS A 12 27.62 8.76 5.57
CA LYS A 12 26.57 7.74 5.48
C LYS A 12 26.19 7.33 6.89
N LYS A 13 24.90 7.38 7.22
CA LYS A 13 24.37 6.94 8.50
C LYS A 13 23.02 6.26 8.35
N CYS A 14 22.69 5.36 9.26
CA CYS A 14 21.31 4.95 9.46
C CYS A 14 20.57 6.09 10.14
N THR A 15 19.33 6.35 9.71
CA THR A 15 18.52 7.43 10.26
C THR A 15 17.05 7.03 10.34
N THR A 16 16.23 7.91 10.91
CA THR A 16 14.78 7.77 11.04
C THR A 16 14.04 8.55 9.95
N ASP A 17 12.76 8.24 9.76
CA ASP A 17 11.86 8.91 8.81
C ASP A 17 11.67 10.42 9.08
N LYS A 18 12.09 10.91 10.26
CA LYS A 18 12.03 12.35 10.58
C LYS A 18 13.16 13.12 9.90
N GLU A 19 14.35 12.53 9.85
CA GLU A 19 15.51 13.16 9.24
C GLU A 19 15.58 12.87 7.75
N CYS A 20 15.09 11.70 7.31
CA CYS A 20 14.97 11.40 5.91
C CYS A 20 13.53 11.33 5.42
N GLN A 21 13.16 12.31 4.61
CA GLN A 21 11.86 12.44 3.97
C GLN A 21 12.05 12.72 2.46
N ARG A 22 11.02 12.45 1.65
CA ARG A 22 11.08 12.71 0.20
C ARG A 22 11.36 14.17 -0.16
N ASN A 23 10.97 15.12 0.69
CA ASN A 23 11.23 16.55 0.51
C ASN A 23 12.61 17.00 1.05
N LYS A 24 13.42 16.07 1.57
CA LYS A 24 14.77 16.34 2.10
C LYS A 24 15.89 15.70 1.27
N VAL A 25 15.54 14.90 0.26
CA VAL A 25 16.49 14.36 -0.73
C VAL A 25 16.60 15.30 -1.93
N GLY A 26 17.71 15.20 -2.66
CA GLY A 26 17.99 16.03 -3.82
C GLY A 26 19.41 16.61 -3.77
N CYS A 27 19.74 17.45 -4.74
CA CYS A 27 21.00 18.16 -4.77
C CYS A 27 20.77 19.67 -4.67
N VAL A 28 21.65 20.34 -3.93
CA VAL A 28 21.69 21.80 -3.81
C VAL A 28 23.11 22.27 -4.07
N GLU A 29 23.25 23.38 -4.78
CA GLU A 29 24.54 24.05 -4.94
C GLU A 29 24.76 25.01 -3.78
N ILE A 30 25.89 24.86 -3.11
CA ILE A 30 26.33 25.70 -2.01
C ILE A 30 27.72 26.21 -2.40
N ASP A 31 27.80 27.51 -2.70
CA ASP A 31 28.98 28.19 -3.22
C ASP A 31 29.47 27.59 -4.55
N SER A 32 30.54 26.80 -4.49
CA SER A 32 31.16 26.10 -5.64
C SER A 32 31.09 24.58 -5.49
N GLN A 33 30.26 24.10 -4.56
CA GLN A 33 30.12 22.69 -4.26
C GLN A 33 28.66 22.23 -4.42
N THR A 34 28.50 21.05 -4.98
CA THR A 34 27.18 20.39 -5.06
C THR A 34 27.02 19.45 -3.87
N MET A 35 26.03 19.69 -3.02
CA MET A 35 25.65 18.82 -1.91
C MET A 35 24.44 17.98 -2.31
N CYS A 36 24.58 16.66 -2.30
CA CYS A 36 23.50 15.73 -2.64
C CYS A 36 23.13 14.84 -1.46
N VAL A 37 21.84 14.67 -1.24
CA VAL A 37 21.26 13.83 -0.19
C VAL A 37 20.36 12.77 -0.83
N SER A 38 20.61 11.51 -0.50
CA SER A 38 19.80 10.36 -0.90
C SER A 38 19.49 9.50 0.30
N CYS A 39 18.35 8.82 0.27
CA CYS A 39 18.00 7.84 1.30
C CYS A 39 17.36 6.61 0.71
N CYS A 40 17.39 5.54 1.49
CA CYS A 40 16.84 4.26 1.07
C CYS A 40 16.46 3.45 2.31
N ASP A 41 15.44 2.58 2.17
CA ASP A 41 14.85 1.82 3.29
C ASP A 41 15.17 0.32 3.27
N GLN A 42 16.09 -0.09 2.38
CA GLN A 42 16.60 -1.46 2.30
C GLN A 42 17.91 -1.63 3.06
N ASN A 43 18.22 -2.84 3.49
CA ASN A 43 19.53 -3.13 4.09
C ASN A 43 20.64 -2.90 3.06
N TYR A 44 21.72 -2.23 3.48
CA TYR A 44 22.91 -1.96 2.66
C TYR A 44 22.62 -1.26 1.32
N CYS A 45 21.55 -0.48 1.23
CA CYS A 45 21.12 0.17 -0.01
C CYS A 45 21.98 1.37 -0.43
N ASN A 46 22.69 1.97 0.51
CA ASN A 46 23.49 3.18 0.31
C ASN A 46 24.93 2.89 -0.10
N VAL A 47 25.19 1.87 -0.93
CA VAL A 47 26.54 1.56 -1.45
C VAL A 47 27.06 2.73 -2.30
N ASN A 48 26.26 3.16 -3.26
CA ASN A 48 26.62 4.24 -4.17
C ASN A 48 26.38 5.62 -3.52
N VAL A 49 27.10 6.64 -3.98
CA VAL A 49 26.95 8.03 -3.55
C VAL A 49 26.20 8.79 -4.65
N PRO A 50 25.19 9.62 -4.32
CA PRO A 50 24.49 10.41 -5.32
C PRO A 50 25.40 11.50 -5.87
N THR A 51 25.43 11.63 -7.20
CA THR A 51 26.25 12.63 -7.91
C THR A 51 25.42 13.66 -8.67
N ASN A 52 24.10 13.46 -8.76
CA ASN A 52 23.18 14.34 -9.47
C ASN A 52 21.77 14.22 -8.90
N SER A 53 20.89 15.14 -9.30
CA SER A 53 19.50 15.17 -8.82
C SER A 53 18.71 13.90 -9.18
N SER A 54 19.09 13.18 -10.23
CA SER A 54 18.44 11.93 -10.65
C SER A 54 18.79 10.75 -9.74
N THR A 55 19.95 10.78 -9.08
CA THR A 55 20.42 9.73 -8.16
C THR A 55 20.21 10.13 -6.69
N ALA A 56 20.06 11.42 -6.40
CA ALA A 56 19.73 11.97 -5.09
C ALA A 56 18.23 11.80 -4.76
N VAL A 57 17.79 10.56 -4.64
CA VAL A 57 16.37 10.21 -4.46
C VAL A 57 16.12 9.49 -3.14
N PHE A 58 14.83 9.33 -2.81
CA PHE A 58 14.37 8.47 -1.74
C PHE A 58 13.92 7.13 -2.34
N ASP A 59 14.67 6.06 -2.08
CA ASP A 59 14.30 4.69 -2.44
C ASP A 59 13.47 4.04 -1.32
N ASP A 60 12.15 4.08 -1.50
CA ASP A 60 11.13 3.62 -0.57
C ASP A 60 10.63 2.20 -0.87
N LYS A 61 11.51 1.32 -1.37
CA LYS A 61 11.13 -0.01 -1.85
C LYS A 61 10.43 -0.86 -0.77
N ILE A 62 10.96 -0.93 0.45
CA ILE A 62 10.32 -1.69 1.53
C ILE A 62 8.99 -1.05 1.94
N SER A 63 8.95 0.28 2.02
CA SER A 63 7.76 1.03 2.40
C SER A 63 6.63 0.86 1.39
N LYS A 64 6.94 0.92 0.08
CA LYS A 64 6.01 0.63 -1.01
C LYS A 64 5.48 -0.79 -0.94
N MET A 65 6.36 -1.79 -0.75
CA MET A 65 5.94 -3.18 -0.63
C MET A 65 5.02 -3.41 0.58
N ARG A 66 5.32 -2.79 1.73
CA ARG A 66 4.44 -2.82 2.92
C ARG A 66 3.08 -2.20 2.64
N MET A 67 3.03 -1.06 1.93
CA MET A 67 1.77 -0.40 1.56
C MET A 67 0.95 -1.25 0.59
N LEU A 68 1.60 -1.80 -0.45
CA LEU A 68 0.97 -2.69 -1.42
C LEU A 68 0.37 -3.92 -0.73
N ALA A 69 1.12 -4.58 0.14
CA ALA A 69 0.62 -5.72 0.91
C ALA A 69 -0.61 -5.35 1.74
N LYS A 70 -0.57 -4.23 2.48
CA LYS A 70 -1.73 -3.74 3.26
C LYS A 70 -2.96 -3.50 2.38
N ASN A 71 -2.79 -2.89 1.22
CA ASN A 71 -3.89 -2.64 0.29
C ASN A 71 -4.46 -3.96 -0.26
N LEU A 72 -3.60 -4.89 -0.65
CA LEU A 72 -4.02 -6.22 -1.13
C LEU A 72 -4.82 -6.99 -0.07
N PHE A 73 -4.37 -6.98 1.19
CA PHE A 73 -5.13 -7.62 2.28
C PHE A 73 -6.49 -6.94 2.51
N ARG A 74 -6.54 -5.61 2.47
CA ARG A 74 -7.79 -4.86 2.62
C ARG A 74 -8.78 -5.15 1.48
N GLU A 75 -8.31 -5.23 0.24
CA GLU A 75 -9.18 -5.58 -0.89
C GLU A 75 -9.67 -7.03 -0.81
N ARG A 76 -8.83 -7.96 -0.35
CA ARG A 76 -9.25 -9.35 -0.12
C ARG A 76 -10.33 -9.46 0.96
N GLU A 77 -10.21 -8.69 2.04
CA GLU A 77 -11.21 -8.65 3.11
C GLU A 77 -12.56 -8.09 2.63
N LYS A 78 -12.53 -7.02 1.82
CA LYS A 78 -13.74 -6.48 1.16
C LYS A 78 -14.38 -7.52 0.23
N ALA A 79 -13.60 -8.21 -0.60
CA ALA A 79 -14.13 -9.24 -1.50
C ALA A 79 -14.81 -10.38 -0.71
N LEU A 80 -14.17 -10.85 0.37
CA LEU A 80 -14.75 -11.89 1.22
C LEU A 80 -16.07 -11.43 1.87
N THR A 81 -16.12 -10.22 2.42
CA THR A 81 -17.35 -9.69 3.04
C THR A 81 -18.48 -9.50 2.03
N THR A 82 -18.19 -9.10 0.78
CA THR A 82 -19.21 -9.03 -0.27
C THR A 82 -19.82 -10.41 -0.58
N THR A 83 -18.98 -11.45 -0.70
CA THR A 83 -19.49 -12.82 -0.96
C THR A 83 -20.37 -13.36 0.17
N ILE A 84 -20.06 -13.03 1.43
CA ILE A 84 -20.89 -13.44 2.59
C ILE A 84 -22.22 -12.69 2.60
N LYS A 85 -22.21 -11.39 2.30
CA LYS A 85 -23.44 -10.58 2.24
C LYS A 85 -24.40 -11.09 1.16
N ASP A 86 -23.87 -11.41 -0.02
CA ASP A 86 -24.68 -11.94 -1.12
C ASP A 86 -25.24 -13.33 -0.80
N SER A 87 -24.44 -14.18 -0.15
CA SER A 87 -24.90 -15.50 0.33
C SER A 87 -26.02 -15.39 1.37
N ASN A 88 -25.91 -14.45 2.32
CA ASN A 88 -26.94 -14.23 3.32
C ASN A 88 -28.22 -13.60 2.74
N SER A 89 -28.10 -12.70 1.76
CA SER A 89 -29.27 -12.17 1.04
C SER A 89 -29.98 -13.26 0.22
N ALA A 90 -29.23 -14.14 -0.44
CA ALA A 90 -29.80 -15.26 -1.20
C ALA A 90 -30.52 -16.27 -0.29
N ASN A 91 -29.91 -16.64 0.85
CA ASN A 91 -30.53 -17.54 1.82
C ASN A 91 -31.83 -16.98 2.40
N ASN A 92 -31.85 -15.69 2.77
CA ASN A 92 -33.07 -15.04 3.28
C ASN A 92 -34.20 -14.97 2.23
N PHE A 93 -33.86 -14.80 0.95
CA PHE A 93 -34.85 -14.82 -0.13
C PHE A 93 -35.41 -16.23 -0.35
N PHE A 94 -34.57 -17.27 -0.31
CA PHE A 94 -35.00 -18.65 -0.48
C PHE A 94 -35.89 -19.12 0.68
N GLU A 95 -35.46 -18.89 1.93
CA GLU A 95 -36.23 -19.18 3.15
C GLU A 95 -37.64 -18.58 3.10
N ARG A 96 -37.73 -17.29 2.71
CA ARG A 96 -39.00 -16.57 2.69
C ARG A 96 -39.95 -17.08 1.61
N ASN A 97 -39.44 -17.46 0.43
CA ASN A 97 -40.26 -18.05 -0.63
C ASN A 97 -40.70 -19.48 -0.29
N VAL A 98 -39.82 -20.31 0.30
CA VAL A 98 -40.18 -21.66 0.75
C VAL A 98 -41.29 -21.62 1.79
N PHE A 99 -41.20 -20.69 2.77
CA PHE A 99 -42.23 -20.53 3.79
C PHE A 99 -43.60 -20.16 3.19
N VAL A 100 -43.62 -19.26 2.20
CA VAL A 100 -44.87 -18.85 1.51
C VAL A 100 -45.49 -20.00 0.74
N VAL A 101 -44.69 -20.78 0.00
CA VAL A 101 -45.18 -21.94 -0.75
C VAL A 101 -45.76 -22.99 0.21
N TYR A 102 -45.06 -23.28 1.30
CA TYR A 102 -45.51 -24.25 2.30
C TYR A 102 -46.81 -23.81 2.99
N PHE A 103 -46.93 -22.52 3.29
CA PHE A 103 -48.14 -21.93 3.89
C PHE A 103 -49.34 -22.00 2.94
N LEU A 104 -49.16 -21.66 1.65
CA LEU A 104 -50.20 -21.77 0.63
C LEU A 104 -50.64 -23.23 0.39
N PHE A 105 -49.69 -24.18 0.36
CA PHE A 105 -49.98 -25.60 0.23
C PHE A 105 -50.77 -26.14 1.44
N SER A 106 -50.41 -25.70 2.65
CA SER A 106 -51.15 -26.06 3.87
C SER A 106 -52.56 -25.49 3.89
N LEU A 107 -52.76 -24.25 3.42
CA LEU A 107 -54.09 -23.65 3.26
C LEU A 107 -54.95 -24.41 2.25
N LEU A 108 -54.37 -24.85 1.12
CA LEU A 108 -55.07 -25.66 0.11
C LEU A 108 -55.51 -27.02 0.67
N LEU A 109 -54.63 -27.69 1.44
CA LEU A 109 -54.97 -28.95 2.13
C LEU A 109 -56.08 -28.77 3.17
N MET A 110 -56.07 -27.67 3.93
CA MET A 110 -57.09 -27.37 4.93
C MET A 110 -58.42 -26.91 4.31
N ALA A 111 -58.39 -26.37 3.09
CA ALA A 111 -59.57 -25.95 2.33
C ALA A 111 -60.31 -27.13 1.67
N GLY A 112 -59.82 -28.36 1.79
CA GLY A 112 -60.58 -29.57 1.47
C GLY A 112 -60.89 -29.76 -0.02
N ILE A 113 -59.88 -29.57 -0.88
CA ILE A 113 -59.86 -30.15 -2.24
C ILE A 113 -59.02 -31.42 -2.21
#